data_AF-A0A8T2G3A3-F1
#
_entry.id   AF-A0A8T2G3A3-F1
#
_cell.length_a   1.000
_cell.length_b   1.000
_cell.length_c   1.000
_cell.angle_alpha   90.00
_cell.angle_beta   90.00
_cell.angle_gamma   90.00
#
_symmetry.space_group_name_H-M   'P 1'
#
loop_
_entity.id
_entity.type
_entity.pdbx_description
1 polymer ?
#
loop_
_entity_poly.entity_id
_entity_poly.type
_entity_poly.pdbx_seq_one_letter_code
_entity_poly.pdbx_strand_id
1 'polypeptide(L)' 'MKALVICLLVIFAAVIAVPVESRRKYLDYGVITKCAGPNPPPGCYPPGAQQKNPTPANEYRRGCSKITRCKRD' A
#
# COMPACT_ATOMS: atom_id res chain seq x y z
N MET A 1 -13.83 30.94 26.01
CA MET A 1 -12.95 31.19 24.83
C MET A 1 -11.47 31.10 25.17
N LYS A 2 -10.92 31.89 26.12
CA LYS A 2 -9.48 31.89 26.45
C LYS A 2 -8.93 30.52 26.91
N ALA A 3 -9.65 29.81 27.78
CA ALA A 3 -9.23 28.49 28.27
C ALA A 3 -9.16 27.43 27.15
N LEU A 4 -10.06 27.49 26.16
CA LEU A 4 -10.06 26.58 25.01
C LEU A 4 -8.85 26.81 24.10
N VAL A 5 -8.50 28.09 23.88
CA VAL A 5 -7.32 28.47 23.09
C VAL A 5 -6.04 27.97 23.77
N ILE A 6 -5.94 28.13 25.09
CA ILE A 6 -4.79 27.61 25.87
C ILE A 6 -4.73 26.08 25.78
N CYS A 7 -5.87 25.40 25.90
CA CYS A 7 -5.92 23.94 25.83
C CYS A 7 -5.48 23.41 24.46
N LEU A 8 -5.91 24.06 23.37
CA LEU A 8 -5.48 23.72 22.01
C LEU A 8 -3.97 23.94 21.80
N LEU A 9 -3.41 25.03 22.32
CA LEU A 9 -1.97 25.32 22.23
C LEU A 9 -1.13 24.23 22.92
N VAL A 10 -1.58 23.74 24.08
CA VAL A 10 -0.90 22.65 24.81
C VAL A 10 -0.93 21.35 24.00
N ILE A 11 -2.06 21.03 23.37
CA ILE A 11 -2.18 19.83 22.52
C ILE A 11 -1.24 19.91 21.32
N PHE A 12 -1.19 21.06 20.63
CA PHE A 12 -0.26 21.24 19.50
C PHE A 12 1.20 21.13 19.93
N ALA A 13 1.58 21.74 21.04
CA ALA A 13 2.93 21.64 21.58
C ALA A 13 3.30 20.18 21.91
N ALA A 14 2.37 19.42 22.49
CA ALA A 14 2.56 18.01 22.80
C ALA A 14 2.74 17.14 21.55
N VAL A 15 1.94 17.38 20.49
CA VAL A 15 2.03 16.62 19.23
C VAL A 15 3.36 16.88 18.51
N ILE A 16 3.84 18.13 18.49
CA ILE A 16 5.10 18.50 17.84
C ILE A 16 6.31 17.96 18.61
N ALA A 17 6.20 17.86 19.94
CA ALA A 17 7.28 17.35 20.80
C ALA A 17 7.49 15.84 20.67
N VAL A 18 6.57 15.09 20.07
CA VAL A 18 6.76 13.67 19.81
C VAL A 18 7.53 13.51 18.49
N PRO A 19 8.79 13.05 18.52
CA PRO A 19 9.51 12.73 17.30
C PRO A 19 8.81 11.57 16.60
N VAL A 20 8.12 11.84 15.50
CA VAL A 20 7.72 10.83 14.50
C VAL A 20 8.94 10.45 13.67
N GLU A 21 9.95 9.89 14.34
CA GLU A 21 11.04 9.24 13.64
C GLU A 21 10.53 7.92 13.07
N SER A 22 10.56 7.79 11.75
CA SER A 22 10.57 6.47 11.14
C SER A 22 11.77 5.73 11.73
N ARG A 23 11.55 4.56 12.33
CA ARG A 23 12.63 3.70 12.85
C ARG A 23 13.67 3.32 11.77
N ARG A 24 13.41 3.61 10.49
CA ARG A 24 14.31 3.35 9.37
C ARG A 24 14.26 4.48 8.33
N LYS A 25 15.45 4.93 7.89
CA LYS A 25 15.63 5.93 6.82
C LYS A 25 15.31 5.40 5.42
N TYR A 26 15.31 4.07 5.26
CA TYR A 26 15.05 3.38 4.01
C TYR A 26 14.08 2.23 4.25
N LEU A 27 13.22 1.99 3.27
CA LEU A 27 12.46 0.75 3.19
C LEU A 27 13.47 -0.38 3.01
N ASP A 28 13.22 -1.51 3.66
CA ASP A 28 14.01 -2.72 3.45
C ASP A 28 13.87 -3.14 1.97
N TYR A 29 14.98 -3.39 1.28
CA TYR A 29 14.97 -3.63 -0.18
C TYR A 29 14.05 -4.81 -0.55
N GLY A 30 13.88 -5.78 0.35
CA GLY A 30 12.93 -6.90 0.21
C GLY A 30 11.46 -6.46 0.08
N VAL A 31 11.10 -5.30 0.63
CA VAL A 31 9.74 -4.75 0.67
C VAL A 31 9.36 -4.08 -0.67
N ILE A 32 10.35 -3.58 -1.42
CA ILE A 32 10.17 -3.04 -2.79
C ILE A 32 10.64 -4.07 -3.84
N THR A 33 10.60 -5.37 -3.53
CA THR A 33 10.75 -6.35 -4.60
C THR A 33 9.42 -6.44 -5.33
N LYS A 34 9.42 -6.14 -6.63
CA LYS A 34 8.24 -6.34 -7.51
C LYS A 34 7.69 -7.78 -7.42
N CYS A 35 8.52 -8.70 -6.95
CA CYS A 35 8.27 -10.11 -6.73
C CYS A 35 7.53 -10.47 -5.43
N ALA A 36 7.67 -9.67 -4.37
CA ALA A 36 7.02 -9.95 -3.09
C ALA A 36 5.57 -9.44 -3.04
N GLY A 37 5.10 -8.78 -4.10
CA GLY A 37 3.72 -8.34 -4.21
C GLY A 37 2.74 -9.50 -4.45
N PRO A 38 1.44 -9.30 -4.19
CA PRO A 38 0.41 -10.32 -4.41
C PRO A 38 0.23 -10.70 -5.90
N ASN A 39 0.68 -9.83 -6.82
CA ASN A 39 0.61 -10.07 -8.26
C ASN A 39 1.98 -9.73 -8.91
N PRO A 40 2.99 -10.59 -8.75
CA PRO A 40 4.33 -10.32 -9.25
C PRO A 40 4.42 -10.48 -10.78
N PRO A 41 5.37 -9.80 -11.44
CA PRO A 41 5.54 -9.90 -12.89
C PRO A 41 6.00 -11.31 -13.32
N PRO A 42 5.77 -11.70 -14.59
CA PRO A 42 6.26 -12.98 -15.13
C PRO A 42 7.77 -13.15 -14.90
N GLY A 43 8.17 -14.36 -14.51
CA GLY A 43 9.58 -14.66 -14.18
C GLY A 43 9.96 -14.40 -12.72
N CYS A 44 9.04 -13.87 -11.90
CA CYS A 44 9.24 -13.75 -10.47
C CYS A 44 8.07 -14.34 -9.68
N TYR A 45 8.22 -15.59 -9.26
CA TYR A 45 7.28 -16.23 -8.35
C TYR A 45 7.98 -16.37 -6.99
N PRO A 46 7.47 -15.74 -5.91
CA PRO A 46 8.04 -15.98 -4.60
C PRO A 46 7.98 -17.48 -4.24
N PRO A 47 8.89 -17.99 -3.39
CA PRO A 47 8.85 -19.39 -2.95
C PRO A 47 7.44 -19.76 -2.45
N GLY A 48 6.85 -20.82 -3.00
CA GLY A 48 5.48 -21.25 -2.71
C GLY A 48 4.37 -20.58 -3.54
N ALA A 49 4.69 -19.66 -4.44
CA ALA A 49 3.72 -19.04 -5.36
C ALA A 49 3.51 -19.81 -6.67
N GLN A 50 4.38 -20.79 -6.99
CA GLN A 50 4.28 -21.63 -8.19
C GLN A 50 2.93 -22.39 -8.30
N GLN A 51 2.23 -22.57 -7.18
CA GLN A 51 0.94 -23.25 -7.08
C GLN A 51 -0.20 -22.31 -6.68
N LYS A 52 0.04 -21.00 -6.48
CA LYS A 52 -1.01 -20.05 -6.12
C LYS A 52 -1.69 -19.51 -7.37
N ASN A 53 -3.01 -19.64 -7.42
CA ASN A 53 -3.82 -18.93 -8.38
C ASN A 53 -3.66 -17.41 -8.18
N PRO A 54 -3.59 -16.61 -9.25
CA PRO A 54 -3.57 -15.16 -9.14
C PRO A 54 -4.76 -14.67 -8.32
N THR A 55 -4.51 -13.86 -7.30
CA THR A 55 -5.58 -13.19 -6.58
C THR A 55 -6.17 -12.09 -7.46
N PRO A 56 -7.50 -12.04 -7.64
CA PRO A 56 -8.13 -10.94 -8.34
C PRO A 56 -7.77 -9.61 -7.68
N ALA A 57 -7.45 -8.59 -8.48
CA ALA A 57 -7.14 -7.25 -7.97
C ALA A 57 -8.38 -6.56 -7.34
N ASN A 58 -9.59 -7.02 -7.68
CA ASN A 58 -10.85 -6.52 -7.16
C ASN A 58 -11.84 -7.68 -6.95
N GLU A 59 -12.76 -7.54 -6.00
CA GLU A 59 -13.83 -8.53 -5.74
C GLU A 59 -14.83 -8.65 -6.90
N TYR A 60 -15.05 -7.55 -7.63
CA TYR A 60 -15.95 -7.55 -8.77
C TYR A 60 -15.29 -8.17 -10.01
N ARG A 61 -15.94 -9.19 -10.58
CA ARG A 61 -15.58 -9.74 -11.89
C ARG A 61 -16.19 -8.88 -12.99
N ARG A 62 -15.53 -7.78 -13.35
CA ARG A 62 -15.83 -7.10 -14.62
C ARG A 62 -15.28 -7.98 -15.76
N GLY A 63 -16.12 -8.89 -16.25
CA GLY A 63 -15.86 -9.56 -17.51
C GLY A 63 -15.91 -8.58 -18.67
N CYS A 64 -15.36 -8.98 -19.80
CA CYS A 64 -15.52 -8.22 -21.03
C CYS A 64 -16.85 -8.59 -21.70
N SER A 65 -17.79 -7.65 -21.80
CA SER A 65 -19.07 -7.91 -22.48
C SER A 65 -18.95 -7.90 -24.01
N LYS A 66 -17.96 -7.19 -24.56
CA LYS A 66 -17.66 -7.13 -26.00
C LYS A 66 -16.15 -7.13 -26.21
N ILE A 67 -15.62 -8.20 -26.82
CA ILE A 67 -14.16 -8.43 -26.94
C ILE A 67 -13.42 -7.26 -27.61
N THR A 68 -14.07 -6.56 -28.55
CA THR A 68 -13.52 -5.38 -29.23
C THR A 68 -13.26 -4.19 -28.30
N ARG A 69 -13.84 -4.17 -27.10
CA ARG A 69 -13.68 -3.11 -26.09
C ARG A 69 -12.68 -3.44 -24.98
N CYS A 70 -12.14 -4.65 -24.96
CA CYS A 70 -11.19 -5.10 -23.93
C CYS A 70 -9.93 -5.71 -24.52
N LYS A 71 -9.78 -5.66 -25.85
CA LYS A 71 -8.50 -5.94 -26.47
C LYS A 71 -7.54 -4.83 -26.02
N ARG A 72 -6.56 -5.18 -25.19
CA ARG A 72 -5.45 -4.27 -24.88
C ARG A 72 -4.71 -3.96 -26.17
N ASP A 73 -4.36 -2.70 -26.35
CA ASP A 73 -3.49 -2.22 -27.43
C ASP A 73 -2.11 -2.89 -27.38
#